data_AF-A0A924ZBN1-F1
#
_entry.id   AF-A0A924ZBN1-F1
#
_cell.length_a   1.000
_cell.length_b   1.000
_cell.length_c   1.000
_cell.angle_alpha   90.00
_cell.angle_beta   90.00
_cell.angle_gamma   90.00
#
_symmetry.space_group_name_H-M   'P 1'
#
loop_
_entity.id
_entity.type
_entity.pdbx_description
1 polymer ?
#
loop_
_entity_poly.entity_id
_entity_poly.type
_entity_poly.pdbx_seq_one_letter_code
_entity_poly.pdbx_strand_id
1 'polypeptide(L)' 'MVHITPHPKRGFAEFPADEQLANFDPSDRKFVAVALAAGDAPPILNASDTDWWPVRRALDAHGLTVKFLCPELMAGAEQ' A
#
# COMPACT_ATOMS: atom_id res chain seq x y z
N MET A 1 -20.01 4.24 0.95
CA MET A 1 -19.47 2.87 0.93
C MET A 1 -18.33 2.86 -0.07
N VAL A 2 -17.17 2.32 0.30
CA VAL A 2 -16.02 2.23 -0.61
C VAL A 2 -16.15 0.96 -1.45
N HIS A 3 -15.93 1.07 -2.75
CA HIS A 3 -15.95 -0.05 -3.69
C HIS A 3 -14.58 -0.17 -4.37
N ILE A 4 -14.13 -1.41 -4.55
CA ILE A 4 -12.89 -1.72 -5.28
C ILE A 4 -13.21 -2.75 -6.36
N THR A 5 -12.50 -2.68 -7.49
CA THR A 5 -12.82 -3.44 -8.70
C THR A 5 -11.78 -4.53 -8.92
N PRO A 6 -12.15 -5.82 -9.03
CA PRO A 6 -11.18 -6.89 -9.30
C PRO A 6 -10.38 -6.66 -10.59
N HIS A 7 -9.08 -6.96 -10.56
CA HIS A 7 -8.17 -6.85 -11.70
C HIS A 7 -7.26 -8.08 -11.80
N PRO A 8 -7.16 -8.73 -12.98
CA PRO A 8 -6.53 -10.05 -13.11
C PRO A 8 -5.02 -10.07 -12.87
N LYS A 9 -4.32 -8.92 -12.97
CA LYS A 9 -2.87 -8.83 -12.73
C LYS A 9 -2.50 -8.10 -11.43
N ARG A 10 -3.33 -7.15 -11.03
CA ARG A 10 -3.05 -6.21 -9.94
C ARG A 10 -3.83 -6.55 -8.67
N GLY A 11 -4.71 -7.54 -8.71
CA GLY A 11 -5.69 -7.78 -7.66
C GLY A 11 -6.87 -6.82 -7.79
N PHE A 12 -6.60 -5.51 -7.82
CA PHE A 12 -7.61 -4.46 -7.93
C PHE A 12 -7.27 -3.41 -8.99
N ALA A 13 -8.26 -2.78 -9.61
CA ALA A 13 -8.07 -1.77 -10.65
C ALA A 13 -7.49 -0.47 -10.07
N GLU A 14 -7.82 -0.19 -8.80
CA GLU A 14 -7.42 0.96 -8.01
C GLU A 14 -5.99 0.80 -7.43
N PHE A 15 -5.44 -0.42 -7.39
CA PHE A 15 -4.05 -0.65 -7.00
C PHE A 15 -3.10 -0.10 -8.07
N PRO A 16 -2.08 0.74 -7.78
CA PRO A 16 -1.31 1.42 -8.81
C PRO A 16 -0.61 0.46 -9.79
N ALA A 17 -0.55 0.88 -11.06
CA ALA A 17 0.23 0.19 -12.09
C ALA A 17 1.69 0.71 -12.06
N ASP A 18 2.43 0.32 -11.02
CA ASP A 18 3.82 0.75 -10.78
C ASP A 18 4.75 -0.46 -10.64
N GLU A 19 5.88 -0.43 -11.35
CA GLU A 19 6.88 -1.51 -11.31
C GLU A 19 7.54 -1.65 -9.93
N GLN A 20 7.65 -0.55 -9.17
CA GLN A 20 8.16 -0.57 -7.79
C GLN A 20 7.20 -1.31 -6.83
N LEU A 21 5.94 -1.48 -7.24
CA LEU A 21 4.91 -2.21 -6.49
C LEU A 21 4.63 -3.60 -7.07
N ALA A 22 5.39 -4.04 -8.09
CA ALA A 22 5.15 -5.32 -8.76
C ALA A 22 5.23 -6.52 -7.79
N ASN A 23 6.17 -6.45 -6.84
CA ASN A 23 6.42 -7.49 -5.83
C ASN A 23 5.64 -7.27 -4.51
N PHE A 24 4.75 -6.28 -4.44
CA PHE A 24 3.95 -6.01 -3.26
C PHE A 24 2.98 -7.18 -2.99
N ASP A 25 2.83 -7.57 -1.72
CA ASP A 25 2.02 -8.72 -1.29
C ASP A 25 0.60 -8.62 -1.91
N PRO A 26 0.18 -9.62 -2.72
CA PRO A 26 -1.14 -9.62 -3.34
C PRO A 26 -2.32 -9.46 -2.37
N SER A 27 -2.20 -10.01 -1.15
CA SER A 27 -3.24 -9.97 -0.13
C SER A 27 -3.40 -8.58 0.51
N ASP A 28 -2.35 -7.76 0.48
CA ASP A 28 -2.34 -6.40 1.02
C ASP A 28 -2.79 -5.33 0.02
N ARG A 29 -2.81 -5.65 -1.27
CA ARG A 29 -3.28 -4.75 -2.34
C ARG A 29 -4.69 -4.21 -2.09
N LYS A 30 -5.51 -4.94 -1.33
CA LYS A 30 -6.86 -4.51 -0.94
C LYS A 30 -6.85 -3.24 -0.09
N PHE A 31 -5.87 -3.06 0.79
CA PHE A 31 -5.80 -1.87 1.65
C PHE A 31 -5.45 -0.64 0.84
N VAL A 32 -4.46 -0.76 -0.06
CA VAL A 32 -4.10 0.29 -1.01
C VAL A 32 -5.29 0.66 -1.91
N ALA A 33 -5.98 -0.34 -2.47
CA ALA A 33 -7.15 -0.12 -3.31
C ALA A 33 -8.29 0.59 -2.57
N VAL A 34 -8.58 0.17 -1.34
CA VAL A 34 -9.62 0.79 -0.51
C VAL A 34 -9.27 2.24 -0.18
N ALA A 35 -8.04 2.51 0.23
CA ALA A 35 -7.61 3.87 0.56
C ALA A 35 -7.71 4.79 -0.67
N LEU A 36 -7.20 4.37 -1.83
CA LEU A 36 -7.29 5.16 -3.06
C LEU A 36 -8.73 5.33 -3.55
N ALA A 37 -9.62 4.37 -3.29
CA ALA A 37 -11.03 4.46 -3.65
C ALA A 37 -11.88 5.30 -2.68
N ALA A 38 -11.37 5.63 -1.48
CA ALA A 38 -12.12 6.38 -0.46
C ALA A 38 -12.32 7.87 -0.81
N GLY A 39 -11.59 8.38 -1.81
CA GLY A 39 -11.69 9.76 -2.30
C GLY A 39 -10.87 10.78 -1.50
N ASP A 40 -10.73 10.59 -0.19
CA ASP A 40 -9.86 11.36 0.70
C ASP A 40 -8.50 10.69 0.97
N ALA A 41 -8.26 9.49 0.41
CA ALA A 41 -7.02 8.73 0.52
C ALA A 41 -6.50 8.64 1.97
N PRO A 42 -7.28 8.05 2.90
CA PRO A 42 -6.92 8.05 4.31
C PRO A 42 -5.61 7.28 4.51
N PRO A 43 -4.79 7.68 5.50
CA PRO A 43 -3.52 7.02 5.74
C PRO A 43 -3.73 5.56 6.15
N ILE A 44 -2.93 4.66 5.58
CA ILE A 44 -2.86 3.28 6.04
C ILE A 44 -2.00 3.24 7.31
N LEU A 45 -2.54 2.70 8.39
CA LEU A 45 -1.80 2.49 9.62
C LEU A 45 -1.18 1.10 9.60
N ASN A 46 0.15 1.05 9.57
CA ASN A 46 0.91 -0.19 9.66
C ASN A 46 1.60 -0.25 11.02
N ALA A 47 1.46 -1.37 11.74
CA ALA A 47 2.15 -1.55 13.02
C ALA A 47 3.51 -2.22 12.83
N SER A 48 3.51 -3.50 12.46
CA SER A 48 4.71 -4.35 12.46
C SER A 48 4.94 -5.08 11.14
N ASP A 49 4.17 -4.74 10.11
CA ASP A 49 4.27 -5.44 8.83
C ASP A 49 5.36 -4.80 7.97
N THR A 50 6.54 -5.42 7.99
CA THR A 50 7.81 -4.80 7.60
C THR A 50 7.98 -4.66 6.10
N ASP A 51 7.25 -5.44 5.29
CA ASP A 51 7.39 -5.44 3.83
C ASP A 51 6.76 -4.20 3.16
N TRP A 52 5.95 -3.43 3.90
CA TRP A 52 5.46 -2.11 3.48
C TRP A 52 6.54 -1.03 3.50
N TRP A 53 7.59 -1.21 4.32
CA TRP A 53 8.64 -0.21 4.49
C TRP A 53 9.37 0.13 3.18
N PRO A 54 9.92 -0.82 2.40
CA PRO A 54 10.66 -0.51 1.18
C PRO A 54 9.80 0.20 0.11
N VAL A 55 8.51 -0.12 0.03
CA VAL A 55 7.61 0.45 -0.99
C VAL A 55 6.91 1.74 -0.58
N ARG A 56 7.05 2.20 0.68
CA ARG A 56 6.32 3.34 1.23
C ARG A 56 6.43 4.62 0.39
N ARG A 57 7.59 4.84 -0.25
CA ARG A 57 7.83 6.01 -1.12
C ARG A 57 7.12 5.87 -2.47
N ALA A 58 7.05 4.67 -3.03
CA ALA A 58 6.28 4.41 -4.23
C ALA A 58 4.79 4.63 -3.96
N LEU A 59 4.28 4.17 -2.82
CA LEU A 59 2.89 4.44 -2.41
C LEU A 59 2.62 5.95 -2.21
N ASP A 60 3.54 6.68 -1.57
CA ASP A 60 3.43 8.14 -1.37
C ASP A 60 3.37 8.90 -2.70
N ALA A 61 4.13 8.46 -3.72
CA ALA A 61 4.07 9.02 -5.07
C ALA A 61 2.69 8.85 -5.75
N HIS A 62 1.87 7.89 -5.31
CA HIS A 62 0.48 7.71 -5.75
C HIS A 62 -0.54 8.37 -4.82
N GLY A 63 -0.09 9.27 -3.94
CA GLY A 63 -0.96 9.99 -3.00
C GLY A 63 -1.44 9.16 -1.82
N LEU A 64 -0.78 8.04 -1.52
CA LEU A 64 -1.11 7.18 -0.39
C LEU A 64 -0.03 7.24 0.69
N THR A 65 -0.39 7.79 1.85
CA THR A 65 0.50 7.83 3.00
C THR A 65 0.38 6.56 3.84
N VAL A 66 1.52 5.94 4.16
CA VAL A 66 1.60 4.86 5.16
C VAL A 66 2.19 5.42 6.45
N LYS A 67 1.43 5.33 7.55
CA LYS A 67 1.90 5.72 8.88
C LYS A 67 2.30 4.47 9.66
N PHE A 68 3.59 4.34 9.93
CA PHE A 68 4.13 3.28 10.75
C PHE A 68 3.97 3.64 12.23
N LEU A 69 3.23 2.81 12.98
CA LEU A 69 2.98 3.01 14.41
C LEU A 69 4.18 2.55 15.27
N CYS A 70 4.93 1.56 14.79
CA CYS A 70 6.14 1.03 15.44
C CYS A 70 7.33 1.10 14.45
N PRO A 71 7.80 2.30 14.07
CA PRO A 71 8.87 2.46 13.08
C PRO A 71 10.20 1.81 13.51
N GLU A 72 10.42 1.61 14.80
CA GLU A 72 11.57 0.90 15.37
C GLU A 72 11.65 -0.57 14.92
N LEU A 73 10.52 -1.19 14.55
CA LEU A 73 10.47 -2.56 14.02
C LEU A 73 10.85 -2.64 12.54
N MET A 74 10.98 -1.50 11.86
CA MET A 74 11.32 -1.41 10.44
C MET A 74 12.84 -1.34 10.21
N ALA A 75 13.63 -1.28 11.28
CA ALA A 75 15.08 -1.31 11.21
C ALA A 75 15.56 -2.61 10.54
N GLY A 76 16.27 -2.50 9.42
CA GLY A 76 16.72 -3.65 8.62
C GLY A 76 15.78 -4.07 7.48
N ALA A 77 14.65 -3.38 7.29
CA ALA A 77 13.76 -3.57 6.14
C ALA A 77 14.17 -2.72 4.91
N GLU A 78 15.31 -2.03 4.97
CA GLU A 78 15.93 -1.38 3.80
C GLU A 78 16.73 -2.45 3.04
N GLN A 79 16.28 -2.79 1.83
CA GLN A 79 17.02 -3.64 0.88
C GLN A 79 17.77 -2.77 -0.12
#